data_AF-A0A3D4YKV3-F1
#
_entry.id   AF-A0A3D4YKV3-F1
#
_cell.length_a   1.000
_cell.length_b   1.000
_cell.length_c   1.000
_cell.angle_alpha   90.00
_cell.angle_beta   90.00
_cell.angle_gamma   90.00
#
_symmetry.space_group_name_H-M   'P 1'
#
loop_
_entity.id
_entity.type
_entity.pdbx_description
1 polymer ?
#
loop_
_entity_poly.entity_id
_entity_poly.type
_entity_poly.pdbx_seq_one_letter_code
_entity_poly.pdbx_strand_id
1 'polypeptide(L)'
;GVAVPLNPGYTGDTTAASSISIITMDSVKIDWNAIVNQNVIPATITIPPGSWPSSTQWADTTFYPIIRVNGDFAPPSSGRGMLIVTGALTLNGSVGWKGVLLIGGDIVSNGVNGIAGATVSGLNVKLGTYVPSSAGNGTKSYTYNSCEIAKATTPAGALVTLRNTWVDNWVEY
;
A
#
# COMPACT_ATOMS: atom_id res chain seq x y z
N GLY A 1 -11.46 28.93 -10.73
CA GLY A 1 -10.95 27.61 -11.15
C GLY A 1 -9.51 27.51 -10.71
N VAL A 2 -9.16 26.48 -9.94
CA VAL A 2 -7.78 26.30 -9.47
C VAL A 2 -6.96 25.76 -10.65
N ALA A 3 -5.94 26.52 -11.07
CA ALA A 3 -5.09 26.13 -12.19
C ALA A 3 -4.18 24.97 -11.77
N VAL A 4 -4.26 23.86 -12.50
CA VAL A 4 -3.31 22.74 -12.35
C VAL A 4 -2.03 23.12 -13.10
N PRO A 5 -0.84 23.04 -12.50
CA PRO A 5 0.42 23.34 -13.18
C PRO A 5 0.59 22.49 -14.45
N LEU A 6 0.97 23.14 -15.56
CA LEU A 6 1.18 22.51 -16.87
C LEU A 6 2.30 21.46 -16.88
N ASN A 7 3.17 21.49 -15.87
CA ASN A 7 4.22 20.51 -15.68
C ASN A 7 4.02 19.85 -14.30
N PRO A 8 3.38 18.67 -14.22
CA PRO A 8 3.32 17.89 -13.00
C PRO A 8 4.75 17.69 -12.48
N GLY A 9 5.01 18.02 -11.22
CA GLY A 9 6.35 17.95 -10.60
C GLY A 9 6.93 16.53 -10.46
N TYR A 10 6.44 15.56 -11.24
CA TYR A 10 6.94 14.20 -11.30
C TYR A 10 7.96 14.11 -12.44
N THR A 11 9.24 14.07 -12.11
CA THR A 11 10.37 13.86 -13.04
C THR A 11 10.81 12.40 -13.11
N GLY A 12 9.88 11.46 -12.88
CA GLY A 12 10.15 10.03 -13.00
C GLY A 12 10.05 9.53 -14.44
N ASP A 13 10.40 8.26 -14.64
CA ASP A 13 10.32 7.58 -15.93
C ASP A 13 8.87 7.61 -16.46
N THR A 14 8.70 8.20 -17.65
CA THR A 14 7.40 8.33 -18.32
C THR A 14 7.19 7.23 -19.38
N THR A 15 8.14 6.30 -19.52
CA THR A 15 7.98 5.17 -20.42
C THR A 15 7.03 4.15 -19.82
N ALA A 16 6.18 3.56 -20.67
CA ALA A 16 5.40 2.39 -20.26
C ALA A 16 6.39 1.29 -19.88
N ALA A 17 6.53 1.06 -18.58
CA ALA A 17 7.54 0.17 -18.05
C ALA A 17 7.26 -1.28 -18.51
N SER A 18 8.07 -1.77 -19.44
CA SER A 18 8.11 -3.19 -19.82
C SER A 18 8.66 -4.08 -18.69
N SER A 19 9.20 -3.47 -17.64
CA SER A 19 9.80 -4.11 -16.47
C SER A 19 9.62 -3.23 -15.23
N ILE A 20 9.33 -3.84 -14.08
CA ILE A 20 9.24 -3.18 -12.77
C ILE A 20 10.50 -2.32 -12.54
N SER A 21 10.35 -1.01 -12.41
CA SER A 21 11.47 -0.10 -12.15
C SER A 21 12.07 -0.36 -10.77
N ILE A 22 13.30 -0.87 -10.73
CA ILE A 22 14.06 -1.05 -9.50
C ILE A 22 14.69 0.30 -9.13
N ILE A 23 14.10 0.99 -8.16
CA ILE A 23 14.67 2.23 -7.60
C ILE A 23 15.67 1.88 -6.50
N THR A 24 16.76 2.66 -6.38
CA THR A 24 17.79 2.43 -5.36
C THR A 24 17.24 2.63 -3.96
N MET A 25 17.71 1.85 -2.98
CA MET A 25 17.15 1.86 -1.62
C MET A 25 17.13 3.27 -0.98
N ASP A 26 18.11 4.12 -1.25
CA ASP A 26 18.22 5.47 -0.67
C ASP A 26 17.23 6.48 -1.25
N SER A 27 16.65 6.19 -2.42
CA SER A 27 15.57 6.99 -3.02
C SER A 27 14.23 6.77 -2.31
N VAL A 28 14.04 5.62 -1.65
CA VAL A 28 12.82 5.30 -0.89
C VAL A 28 12.89 5.92 0.50
N LYS A 29 12.09 6.96 0.72
CA LYS A 29 11.97 7.69 2.00
C LYS A 29 10.94 7.12 2.97
N ILE A 30 10.51 5.87 2.76
CA ILE A 30 9.58 5.19 3.65
C ILE A 30 10.33 4.75 4.91
N ASP A 31 9.95 5.29 6.06
CA ASP A 31 10.41 4.80 7.36
C ASP A 31 9.65 3.52 7.72
N TRP A 32 10.17 2.40 7.21
CA TRP A 32 9.56 1.10 7.42
C TRP A 32 9.58 0.65 8.88
N ASN A 33 10.61 1.04 9.64
CA ASN A 33 10.69 0.76 11.06
C ASN A 33 9.58 1.49 11.83
N ALA A 34 9.31 2.75 11.49
CA ALA A 34 8.21 3.49 12.10
C ALA A 34 6.85 2.83 11.80
N ILE A 35 6.62 2.37 10.57
CA ILE A 35 5.36 1.72 10.16
C ILE A 35 5.16 0.39 10.91
N VAL A 36 6.18 -0.48 10.91
CA VAL A 36 6.06 -1.82 11.49
C VAL A 36 6.19 -1.79 13.01
N ASN A 37 7.18 -1.11 13.57
CA ASN A 37 7.52 -1.22 14.99
C ASN A 37 6.97 -0.06 15.85
N GLN A 38 6.64 1.08 15.26
CA GLN A 38 6.16 2.27 16.00
C GLN A 38 4.70 2.62 15.71
N ASN A 39 4.02 1.81 14.87
CA ASN A 39 2.59 1.95 14.55
C ASN A 39 2.20 3.36 14.06
N VAL A 40 3.08 4.03 13.30
CA VAL A 40 2.79 5.39 12.80
C VAL A 40 1.65 5.44 11.77
N ILE A 41 1.32 4.30 11.18
CA ILE A 41 0.10 4.10 10.39
C ILE A 41 -0.78 3.12 11.15
N PRO A 42 -1.78 3.59 11.91
CA PRO A 42 -2.67 2.71 12.66
C PRO A 42 -3.55 1.91 11.69
N ALA A 43 -3.49 0.59 11.80
CA ALA A 43 -4.30 -0.29 10.97
C ALA A 43 -5.74 -0.33 11.46
N THR A 44 -6.70 -0.23 10.54
CA THR A 44 -8.12 -0.49 10.80
C THR A 44 -8.34 -1.96 11.15
N ILE A 45 -7.58 -2.85 10.51
CA ILE A 45 -7.64 -4.30 10.71
C ILE A 45 -6.21 -4.84 10.83
N THR A 46 -5.91 -5.57 11.91
CA THR A 46 -4.64 -6.28 12.07
C THR A 46 -4.88 -7.78 12.04
N ILE A 47 -4.17 -8.49 11.15
CA ILE A 47 -4.28 -9.94 10.94
C ILE A 47 -2.94 -10.58 11.29
N PRO A 48 -2.88 -11.54 12.23
CA PRO A 48 -3.87 -11.86 13.28
C PRO A 48 -3.99 -10.75 14.35
N PRO A 49 -5.06 -10.74 15.20
CA PRO A 49 -6.13 -11.75 15.31
C PRO A 49 -7.37 -11.48 14.44
N GLY A 50 -7.41 -10.37 13.71
CA GLY A 50 -8.51 -10.04 12.80
C GLY A 50 -8.60 -11.02 11.62
N SER A 51 -9.72 -10.95 10.90
CA SER A 51 -9.96 -11.73 9.69
C SER A 51 -9.95 -10.85 8.45
N TRP A 52 -9.77 -11.48 7.29
CA TRP A 52 -9.97 -10.81 6.01
C TRP A 52 -11.40 -10.25 5.91
N PRO A 53 -11.61 -9.03 5.35
CA PRO A 53 -12.95 -8.48 5.22
C PRO A 53 -13.87 -9.37 4.38
N SER A 54 -15.14 -9.40 4.77
CA SER A 54 -16.18 -10.18 4.09
C SER A 54 -16.52 -9.61 2.72
N SER A 55 -17.17 -10.41 1.88
CA SER A 55 -17.68 -9.96 0.58
C SER A 55 -18.63 -8.76 0.70
N THR A 56 -19.43 -8.68 1.77
CA THR A 56 -20.32 -7.54 2.04
C THR A 56 -19.55 -6.26 2.30
N GLN A 57 -18.45 -6.32 3.05
CA GLN A 57 -17.59 -5.15 3.27
C GLN A 57 -16.91 -4.70 1.97
N TRP A 58 -16.51 -5.65 1.12
CA TRP A 58 -15.92 -5.33 -0.18
C TRP A 58 -16.92 -4.80 -1.22
N ALA A 59 -18.20 -5.10 -1.05
CA ALA A 59 -19.28 -4.57 -1.87
C ALA A 59 -19.50 -3.07 -1.61
N ASP A 60 -19.19 -2.58 -0.40
CA ASP A 60 -19.16 -1.15 -0.11
C ASP A 60 -18.02 -0.47 -0.87
N THR A 61 -18.38 0.42 -1.79
CA THR A 61 -17.42 1.12 -2.64
C THR A 61 -16.62 2.20 -1.92
N THR A 62 -17.03 2.56 -0.70
CA THR A 62 -16.36 3.54 0.18
C THR A 62 -15.43 2.89 1.19
N PHE A 63 -15.45 1.56 1.31
CA PHE A 63 -14.62 0.80 2.24
C PHE A 63 -13.16 0.72 1.75
N TYR A 64 -12.30 1.64 2.24
CA TYR A 64 -10.85 1.66 2.02
C TYR A 64 -10.13 1.47 3.36
N PRO A 65 -10.05 0.24 3.89
CA PRO A 65 -9.37 -0.01 5.16
C PRO A 65 -7.85 0.12 5.03
N ILE A 66 -7.20 0.34 6.18
CA ILE A 66 -5.79 0.00 6.35
C ILE A 66 -5.73 -1.40 6.98
N ILE A 67 -5.25 -2.36 6.21
CA ILE A 67 -5.09 -3.74 6.67
C ILE A 67 -3.60 -3.99 6.90
N ARG A 68 -3.25 -4.38 8.12
CA ARG A 68 -1.91 -4.83 8.47
C ARG A 68 -1.91 -6.34 8.66
N VAL A 69 -1.01 -7.02 7.98
CA VAL A 69 -0.76 -8.44 8.14
C VAL A 69 0.62 -8.66 8.73
N ASN A 70 0.65 -9.33 9.89
CA ASN A 70 1.89 -9.71 10.56
C ASN A 70 2.31 -11.10 10.06
N GLY A 71 3.27 -11.13 9.15
CA GLY A 71 3.79 -12.34 8.51
C GLY A 71 3.58 -12.34 7.00
N ASP A 72 3.77 -13.52 6.40
CA ASP A 72 3.52 -13.75 4.99
C ASP A 72 2.03 -13.84 4.72
N PHE A 73 1.60 -13.42 3.52
CA PHE A 73 0.19 -13.33 3.22
C PHE A 73 -0.17 -13.68 1.77
N ALA A 74 -1.27 -14.40 1.63
CA ALA A 74 -1.94 -14.64 0.36
C ALA A 74 -3.41 -14.18 0.49
N PRO A 75 -3.78 -13.00 -0.05
CA PRO A 75 -5.16 -12.53 0.02
C PRO A 75 -6.13 -13.52 -0.64
N PRO A 76 -7.24 -13.89 0.02
CA PRO A 76 -8.20 -14.85 -0.52
C PRO A 76 -9.06 -14.26 -1.65
N SER A 77 -9.13 -12.93 -1.76
CA SER A 77 -9.89 -12.22 -2.77
C SER A 77 -9.24 -10.88 -3.11
N SER A 78 -9.67 -10.29 -4.23
CA SER A 78 -9.36 -8.88 -4.53
C SER A 78 -9.88 -7.95 -3.44
N GLY A 79 -9.23 -6.79 -3.32
CA GLY A 79 -9.59 -5.79 -2.33
C GLY A 79 -9.14 -4.38 -2.71
N ARG A 80 -9.34 -3.45 -1.77
CA ARG A 80 -8.96 -2.05 -1.92
C ARG A 80 -8.49 -1.46 -0.59
N GLY A 81 -7.81 -0.31 -0.63
CA GLY A 81 -7.29 0.37 0.54
C GLY A 81 -5.76 0.32 0.63
N MET A 82 -5.25 0.37 1.86
CA MET A 82 -3.83 0.18 2.13
C MET A 82 -3.61 -1.21 2.73
N LEU A 83 -2.75 -2.01 2.11
CA LEU A 83 -2.32 -3.31 2.64
C LEU A 83 -0.85 -3.22 3.03
N ILE A 84 -0.58 -3.48 4.32
CA ILE A 84 0.75 -3.51 4.92
C ILE A 84 1.04 -4.96 5.27
N VAL A 85 2.00 -5.60 4.62
CA VAL A 85 2.41 -6.98 4.89
C VAL A 85 3.83 -6.97 5.43
N THR A 86 4.06 -7.47 6.65
CA THR A 86 5.41 -7.47 7.23
C THR A 86 6.33 -8.54 6.62
N GLY A 87 5.75 -9.62 6.07
CA GLY A 87 6.45 -10.67 5.33
C GLY A 87 6.29 -10.54 3.81
N ALA A 88 6.31 -11.66 3.11
CA ALA A 88 6.11 -11.77 1.66
C ALA A 88 4.61 -11.72 1.29
N LEU A 89 4.30 -11.16 0.11
CA LEU A 89 2.95 -11.12 -0.44
C LEU A 89 2.84 -12.03 -1.67
N THR A 90 1.90 -12.98 -1.65
CA THR A 90 1.60 -13.83 -2.81
C THR A 90 0.22 -13.52 -3.38
N LEU A 91 0.16 -12.95 -4.58
CA LEU A 91 -1.08 -12.75 -5.35
C LEU A 91 -1.27 -13.93 -6.30
N ASN A 92 -2.32 -14.72 -6.08
CA ASN A 92 -2.63 -15.90 -6.91
C ASN A 92 -3.88 -15.69 -7.76
N GLY A 93 -3.97 -16.40 -8.88
CA GLY A 93 -5.15 -16.43 -9.74
C GLY A 93 -5.46 -15.06 -10.35
N SER A 94 -6.66 -14.55 -10.07
CA SER A 94 -7.15 -13.25 -10.56
C SER A 94 -7.29 -12.19 -9.47
N VAL A 95 -6.52 -12.32 -8.39
CA VAL A 95 -6.55 -11.35 -7.29
C VAL A 95 -5.91 -10.03 -7.72
N GLY A 96 -6.58 -8.93 -7.44
CA GLY A 96 -6.12 -7.58 -7.71
C GLY A 96 -6.28 -6.65 -6.51
N TRP A 97 -5.62 -5.49 -6.59
CA TRP A 97 -5.66 -4.48 -5.54
C TRP A 97 -5.91 -3.09 -6.09
N LYS A 98 -6.70 -2.29 -5.38
CA LYS A 98 -6.85 -0.86 -5.66
C LYS A 98 -6.37 -0.04 -4.45
N GLY A 99 -5.33 0.76 -4.63
CA GLY A 99 -4.75 1.58 -3.56
C GLY A 99 -3.27 1.31 -3.34
N VAL A 100 -2.85 1.21 -2.08
CA VAL A 100 -1.44 1.15 -1.71
C VAL A 100 -1.07 -0.23 -1.16
N LEU A 101 0.02 -0.80 -1.68
CA LEU A 101 0.64 -2.03 -1.17
C LEU A 101 2.02 -1.70 -0.60
N LEU A 102 2.22 -1.99 0.68
CA LEU A 102 3.51 -1.88 1.38
C LEU A 102 3.91 -3.28 1.88
N ILE A 103 4.98 -3.83 1.32
CA ILE A 103 5.37 -5.22 1.55
C ILE A 103 6.81 -5.25 2.07
N GLY A 104 7.00 -5.92 3.20
CA GLY A 104 8.30 -6.13 3.84
C GLY A 104 9.18 -7.07 3.04
N GLY A 105 8.66 -8.24 2.69
CA GLY A 105 9.33 -9.25 1.88
C GLY A 105 9.19 -9.01 0.38
N ASP A 106 9.36 -10.07 -0.39
CA ASP A 106 9.15 -10.08 -1.82
C ASP A 106 7.65 -10.12 -2.18
N ILE A 107 7.34 -9.76 -3.43
CA ILE A 107 6.01 -9.96 -3.99
C ILE A 107 6.09 -11.05 -5.07
N VAL A 108 5.25 -12.07 -4.93
CA VAL A 108 5.05 -13.12 -5.94
C VAL A 108 3.65 -12.96 -6.51
N SER A 109 3.55 -12.75 -7.82
CA SER A 109 2.29 -12.57 -8.52
C SER A 109 2.12 -13.66 -9.57
N ASN A 110 1.18 -14.57 -9.37
CA ASN A 110 0.89 -15.72 -10.24
C ASN A 110 -0.49 -15.57 -10.88
N GLY A 111 -0.56 -15.69 -12.21
CA GLY A 111 -1.82 -15.61 -12.96
C GLY A 111 -2.09 -14.24 -13.56
N VAL A 112 -3.34 -13.79 -13.54
CA VAL A 112 -3.78 -12.52 -14.14
C VAL A 112 -4.08 -11.52 -13.03
N ASN A 113 -3.09 -10.73 -12.63
CA ASN A 113 -3.23 -9.82 -11.50
C ASN A 113 -3.19 -8.36 -11.97
N GLY A 114 -4.10 -7.56 -11.42
CA GLY A 114 -4.22 -6.14 -11.69
C GLY A 114 -4.07 -5.32 -10.42
N ILE A 115 -3.13 -4.38 -10.40
CA ILE A 115 -2.96 -3.41 -9.33
C ILE A 115 -3.19 -2.00 -9.89
N ALA A 116 -4.17 -1.31 -9.34
CA ALA A 116 -4.47 0.08 -9.63
C ALA A 116 -4.06 0.95 -8.43
N GLY A 117 -2.87 1.54 -8.47
CA GLY A 117 -2.32 2.35 -7.38
C GLY A 117 -0.80 2.24 -7.26
N ALA A 118 -0.29 2.14 -6.04
CA ALA A 118 1.14 2.11 -5.75
C ALA A 118 1.54 0.80 -5.05
N THR A 119 2.69 0.24 -5.42
CA THR A 119 3.25 -0.96 -4.79
C THR A 119 4.70 -0.74 -4.46
N VAL A 120 5.08 -1.00 -3.21
CA VAL A 120 6.45 -1.04 -2.76
C VAL A 120 6.69 -2.36 -2.04
N SER A 121 7.68 -3.11 -2.48
CA SER A 121 8.08 -4.39 -1.90
C SER A 121 9.55 -4.37 -1.49
N GLY A 122 9.94 -5.33 -0.67
CA GLY A 122 11.30 -5.44 -0.15
C GLY A 122 11.64 -4.41 0.91
N LEU A 123 10.64 -3.88 1.63
CA LEU A 123 10.88 -2.87 2.66
C LEU A 123 11.69 -3.40 3.85
N ASN A 124 11.72 -4.71 4.10
CA ASN A 124 12.51 -5.31 5.18
C ASN A 124 14.04 -5.15 4.97
N VAL A 125 14.51 -4.77 3.77
CA VAL A 125 15.91 -4.34 3.57
C VAL A 125 16.26 -3.13 4.42
N LYS A 126 15.30 -2.25 4.73
CA LYS A 126 15.46 -1.10 5.65
C LYS A 126 15.60 -1.51 7.11
N LEU A 127 15.25 -2.76 7.44
CA LEU A 127 15.45 -3.36 8.77
C LEU A 127 16.71 -4.24 8.82
N GLY A 128 17.54 -4.22 7.76
CA GLY A 128 18.78 -5.00 7.70
C GLY A 128 18.58 -6.46 7.31
N THR A 129 17.41 -6.83 6.79
CA THR A 129 17.14 -8.21 6.34
C THR A 129 17.35 -8.36 4.84
N TYR A 130 17.77 -9.56 4.42
CA TYR A 130 17.80 -9.90 3.00
C TYR A 130 16.39 -10.17 2.49
N VAL A 131 16.05 -9.59 1.33
CA VAL A 131 14.80 -9.87 0.63
C VAL A 131 15.12 -10.45 -0.76
N PRO A 132 14.54 -11.61 -1.13
CA PRO A 132 14.67 -12.17 -2.46
C PRO A 132 14.10 -11.25 -3.56
N SER A 133 14.38 -11.58 -4.82
CA SER A 133 13.79 -10.86 -5.96
C SER A 133 12.30 -11.15 -6.09
N SER A 134 11.49 -10.10 -6.25
CA SER A 134 10.06 -10.21 -6.58
C SER A 134 9.84 -10.88 -7.94
N ALA A 135 8.78 -11.67 -8.05
CA ALA A 135 8.45 -12.46 -9.25
C ALA A 135 7.04 -12.16 -9.77
N GLY A 136 6.91 -11.90 -11.08
CA GLY A 136 5.64 -11.71 -11.77
C GLY A 136 5.46 -12.75 -12.88
N ASN A 137 4.63 -13.76 -12.65
CA ASN A 137 4.34 -14.85 -13.58
C ASN A 137 2.95 -14.69 -14.22
N GLY A 138 2.89 -14.60 -15.54
CA GLY A 138 1.64 -14.42 -16.30
C GLY A 138 1.33 -12.96 -16.64
N THR A 139 0.08 -12.66 -16.97
CA THR A 139 -0.34 -11.31 -17.38
C THR A 139 -0.46 -10.38 -16.17
N LYS A 140 0.29 -9.28 -16.17
CA LYS A 140 0.26 -8.29 -15.09
C LYS A 140 -0.14 -6.91 -15.60
N SER A 141 -0.98 -6.23 -14.85
CA SER A 141 -1.30 -4.83 -15.07
C SER A 141 -1.02 -4.05 -13.79
N TYR A 142 -0.01 -3.19 -13.83
CA TYR A 142 0.28 -2.23 -12.76
C TYR A 142 0.03 -0.84 -13.33
N THR A 143 -1.03 -0.20 -12.86
CA THR A 143 -1.45 1.11 -13.34
C THR A 143 -1.47 2.07 -12.17
N TYR A 144 -0.67 3.13 -12.23
CA TYR A 144 -0.75 4.19 -11.23
C TYR A 144 -2.13 4.87 -11.28
N ASN A 145 -2.81 4.94 -10.13
CA ASN A 145 -4.10 5.62 -10.00
C ASN A 145 -4.10 6.48 -8.74
N SER A 146 -3.98 7.80 -8.93
CA SER A 146 -3.91 8.77 -7.83
C SER A 146 -5.20 8.83 -7.00
N CYS A 147 -6.36 8.60 -7.60
CA CYS A 147 -7.64 8.58 -6.88
C CYS A 147 -7.73 7.40 -5.91
N GLU A 148 -7.28 6.22 -6.35
CA GLU A 148 -7.26 5.02 -5.51
C GLU A 148 -6.21 5.15 -4.38
N ILE A 149 -5.07 5.78 -4.67
CA ILE A 149 -4.05 6.09 -3.66
C ILE A 149 -4.61 7.06 -2.63
N ALA A 150 -5.23 8.18 -3.05
CA ALA A 150 -5.78 9.18 -2.13
C ALA A 150 -6.83 8.58 -1.19
N LYS A 151 -7.73 7.72 -1.72
CA LYS A 151 -8.72 7.01 -0.89
C LYS A 151 -8.06 6.03 0.07
N ALA A 152 -7.05 5.29 -0.37
CA ALA A 152 -6.31 4.35 0.46
C ALA A 152 -5.51 5.02 1.59
N THR A 153 -5.06 6.26 1.39
CA THR A 153 -4.33 7.04 2.41
C THR A 153 -5.25 7.88 3.30
N THR A 154 -6.52 8.04 2.95
CA THR A 154 -7.48 8.83 3.74
C THR A 154 -7.57 8.37 5.20
N PRO A 155 -7.65 7.07 5.53
CA PRO A 155 -7.66 6.62 6.92
C PRO A 155 -6.32 6.79 7.64
N ALA A 156 -5.22 6.99 6.90
CA ALA A 156 -3.90 7.26 7.46
C ALA A 156 -3.67 8.76 7.71
N GLY A 157 -4.66 9.61 7.37
CA GLY A 157 -4.63 11.03 7.62
C GLY A 157 -4.57 11.31 9.12
N ALA A 158 -3.37 11.49 9.65
CA ALA A 158 -3.16 12.03 10.98
C ALA A 158 -3.32 13.55 10.94
N LEU A 159 -3.99 14.12 11.96
CA LEU A 159 -3.99 15.56 12.20
C LEU A 159 -2.55 15.97 12.55
N VAL A 160 -1.88 16.67 11.62
CA VAL A 160 -0.58 17.28 11.91
C VAL A 160 -0.86 18.54 12.72
N THR A 161 -0.45 18.58 13.99
CA THR A 161 -0.42 19.82 14.76
C THR A 161 0.62 20.74 14.10
N LEU A 162 0.18 21.83 13.48
CA LEU A 162 1.07 22.92 13.12
C LEU A 162 1.51 23.62 14.40
N ARG A 163 2.75 24.14 14.47
CA ARG A 163 3.16 24.98 15.60
C ARG A 163 2.17 26.14 15.71
N ASN A 164 1.61 26.35 16.91
CA ASN A 164 0.54 27.31 17.23
C ASN A 164 -0.88 26.95 16.76
N THR A 165 -1.19 25.68 16.47
CA THR A 165 -2.59 25.24 16.32
C THR A 165 -2.97 24.30 17.45
N TRP A 166 -4.10 24.56 18.10
CA TRP A 166 -4.75 23.63 19.01
C TRP A 166 -5.56 22.63 18.18
N VAL A 167 -5.33 21.33 18.41
CA VAL A 167 -6.15 20.26 17.84
C VAL A 167 -7.05 19.76 18.96
N ASP A 168 -8.35 19.97 18.79
CA ASP A 168 -9.36 19.43 19.69
C ASP A 168 -9.64 17.97 19.29
N ASN A 169 -9.32 17.04 20.17
CA ASN A 169 -9.61 15.61 20.03
C ASN A 169 -10.68 15.22 21.05
N TRP A 170 -11.83 15.89 21.01
CA TRP A 170 -12.95 15.48 21.84
C TRP A 170 -13.58 14.21 21.29
N VAL A 171 -13.45 13.12 22.05
CA VAL A 171 -14.25 11.91 21.90
C VAL A 171 -15.65 12.25 22.40
N GLU A 172 -16.63 12.34 21.49
CA GLU A 172 -18.03 12.36 21.89
C GLU A 172 -18.39 10.98 22.47
N TYR A 173 -18.91 10.97 23.70
CA TYR A 173 -19.33 9.79 24.46
C TYR A 173 -20.75 9.36 24.09
#